data_AF-A0A971CJY8-F1
#
_entry.id   AF-A0A971CJY8-F1
#
_cell.length_a   1.000
_cell.length_b   1.000
_cell.length_c   1.000
_cell.angle_alpha   90.00
_cell.angle_beta   90.00
_cell.angle_gamma   90.00
#
_symmetry.space_group_name_H-M   'P 1'
#
loop_
_entity.id
_entity.type
_entity.pdbx_description
1 polymer ?
#
loop_
_entity_poly.entity_id
_entity_poly.type
_entity_poly.pdbx_seq_one_letter_code
_entity_poly.pdbx_strand_id
1 'polypeptide(L)'
;MAKKKKNNNIPLPIFILICAVLVFAMYISLSTLTLAIWGESVMGTVTSYDSRREDMTAQENRSRTISKGYWFAVNGKEYRGYVMYSSDEAWPNLDKGEKRSERIRYLSFLPYINKPSALCEFSSMGEVAIIYHILSPIGCLLLLLLVIRTQKKQTKQKKRAARNPAAPQIIETRSDTDMFCPNCGNKLPESAAFCSGCGAKLQQTAPNICASCGAEMPSDADFCISCGTAKGNEAPQPAPNGASYAPPSAGLVGFSHYCNHPEILAAAKGNKKFSIGCMWILTLVPLIGFPVAGLLIDDLPFGEAVIIGVGIAVVMLIFNLIALSRTKKPMWEGVVVNKYSKEKSEHRGGEDDNHRTYTEYTTIINTDEGKKKAIVERDSGRHMYDYLSVGERVRFHPTFGTYEKYDKSKDRYIYCNVCSMMNPIQNDRCKRCNNLLFK
;
A
#
# COMPACT_ATOMS: atom_id res chain seq x y z
N MET A 1 -33.43 9.91 -28.67
CA MET A 1 -33.44 9.60 -27.22
C MET A 1 -32.32 8.61 -26.89
N ALA A 2 -31.24 9.07 -26.26
CA ALA A 2 -30.09 8.22 -25.93
C ALA A 2 -30.45 7.28 -24.77
N LYS A 3 -30.39 5.96 -24.99
CA LYS A 3 -30.58 4.93 -23.95
C LYS A 3 -29.53 5.13 -22.85
N LYS A 4 -29.98 5.57 -21.67
CA LYS A 4 -29.18 5.69 -20.45
C LYS A 4 -28.61 4.31 -20.11
N LYS A 5 -27.30 4.13 -20.30
CA LYS A 5 -26.58 2.88 -20.00
C LYS A 5 -26.70 2.63 -18.48
N LYS A 6 -27.49 1.64 -18.07
CA LYS A 6 -27.60 1.22 -16.66
C LYS A 6 -26.20 0.78 -16.19
N ASN A 7 -25.69 1.44 -15.16
CA ASN A 7 -24.38 1.16 -14.61
C ASN A 7 -24.52 0.01 -13.61
N ASN A 8 -24.17 -1.23 -14.00
CA ASN A 8 -24.31 -2.43 -13.16
C ASN A 8 -23.20 -2.57 -12.09
N ASN A 9 -22.63 -1.45 -11.64
CA ASN A 9 -21.55 -1.47 -10.65
C ASN A 9 -22.15 -1.59 -9.25
N ILE A 10 -21.61 -2.50 -8.44
CA ILE A 10 -22.02 -2.63 -7.04
C ILE A 10 -21.37 -1.47 -6.27
N PRO A 11 -22.15 -0.57 -5.65
CA PRO A 11 -21.60 0.49 -4.80
C PRO A 11 -20.74 -0.12 -3.68
N LEU A 12 -19.65 0.56 -3.32
CA LEU A 12 -18.72 0.09 -2.28
C LEU A 12 -19.43 -0.22 -0.93
N PRO A 13 -20.40 0.58 -0.44
CA PRO A 13 -21.12 0.25 0.79
C PRO A 13 -21.92 -1.05 0.68
N ILE A 14 -22.59 -1.27 -0.47
CA ILE A 14 -23.36 -2.49 -0.72
C ILE A 14 -22.44 -3.71 -0.80
N PHE A 15 -21.27 -3.57 -1.42
CA PHE A 15 -20.26 -4.64 -1.44
C PHE A 15 -19.77 -5.01 -0.04
N ILE A 16 -19.45 -4.02 0.80
CA ILE A 16 -19.02 -4.25 2.19
C ILE A 16 -20.14 -4.96 2.97
N LEU A 17 -21.39 -4.52 2.82
CA LEU A 17 -22.55 -5.12 3.46
C LEU A 17 -22.76 -6.58 3.03
N ILE A 18 -22.65 -6.89 1.73
CA ILE A 18 -22.72 -8.27 1.23
C ILE A 18 -21.61 -9.13 1.84
N CYS A 19 -20.37 -8.63 1.86
CA CYS A 19 -19.25 -9.36 2.49
C CYS A 19 -19.48 -9.59 3.98
N ALA A 20 -19.97 -8.60 4.71
CA ALA A 20 -20.28 -8.71 6.14
C ALA A 20 -21.36 -9.77 6.41
N VAL A 21 -22.45 -9.76 5.62
CA VAL A 21 -23.53 -10.76 5.74
C VAL A 21 -23.02 -12.17 5.47
N LEU A 22 -22.20 -12.36 4.43
CA LEU A 22 -21.63 -13.68 4.11
C LEU A 22 -20.68 -14.18 5.21
N VAL A 23 -19.82 -13.30 5.75
CA VAL A 23 -18.92 -13.66 6.85
C VAL A 23 -19.72 -13.98 8.12
N PHE A 24 -20.76 -13.21 8.41
CA PHE A 24 -21.65 -13.47 9.53
C PHE A 24 -22.35 -14.82 9.41
N ALA A 25 -22.87 -15.16 8.22
CA ALA A 25 -23.49 -16.47 7.97
C ALA A 25 -22.51 -17.64 8.14
N MET A 26 -21.26 -17.49 7.66
CA MET A 26 -20.19 -18.46 7.91
C MET A 26 -19.90 -18.61 9.40
N TYR A 27 -19.78 -17.49 10.12
CA TYR A 27 -19.53 -17.48 11.56
C TYR A 27 -20.64 -18.22 12.33
N ILE A 28 -21.91 -17.96 12.03
CA ILE A 28 -23.03 -18.64 12.68
C ILE A 28 -22.93 -20.16 12.49
N SER A 29 -22.66 -20.62 11.27
CA SER A 29 -22.60 -22.04 10.97
C SER A 29 -21.36 -22.73 11.54
N LEU A 30 -20.19 -22.12 11.40
CA LEU A 30 -18.94 -22.64 11.95
C LEU A 30 -19.00 -22.69 13.48
N SER A 31 -19.46 -21.61 14.13
CA SER A 31 -19.60 -21.60 15.60
C SER A 31 -20.59 -22.65 16.09
N THR A 32 -21.69 -22.92 15.36
CA THR A 32 -22.62 -24.00 15.71
C THR A 32 -21.95 -25.38 15.62
N LEU A 33 -21.24 -25.68 14.51
CA LEU A 33 -20.53 -26.95 14.36
C LEU A 33 -19.41 -27.12 15.39
N THR A 34 -18.64 -26.06 15.65
CA THR A 34 -17.57 -26.08 16.65
C THR A 34 -18.13 -26.36 18.05
N LEU A 35 -19.23 -25.73 18.43
CA LEU A 35 -19.92 -26.00 19.71
C LEU A 35 -20.52 -27.41 19.78
N ALA A 36 -21.00 -27.93 18.65
CA ALA A 36 -21.52 -29.29 18.59
C ALA A 36 -20.43 -30.34 18.90
N ILE A 37 -19.23 -30.14 18.34
CA ILE A 37 -18.11 -31.10 18.41
C ILE A 37 -17.27 -30.92 19.68
N TRP A 38 -16.95 -29.67 20.05
CA TRP A 38 -16.00 -29.35 21.13
C TRP A 38 -16.60 -28.53 22.27
N GLY A 39 -17.89 -28.19 22.20
CA GLY A 39 -18.53 -27.38 23.23
C GLY A 39 -18.73 -28.15 24.53
N GLU A 40 -18.32 -27.54 25.63
CA GLU A 40 -18.72 -27.96 26.98
C GLU A 40 -20.09 -27.39 27.32
N SER A 41 -20.78 -27.99 28.27
CA SER A 41 -22.14 -27.60 28.64
C SER A 41 -22.23 -27.13 30.09
N VAL A 42 -23.05 -26.11 30.32
CA VAL A 42 -23.33 -25.57 31.65
C VAL A 42 -24.80 -25.15 31.73
N MET A 43 -25.37 -25.15 32.94
CA MET A 43 -26.72 -24.62 33.14
C MET A 43 -26.64 -23.09 33.15
N GLY A 44 -27.33 -22.48 32.18
CA GLY A 44 -27.53 -21.03 32.11
C GLY A 44 -28.96 -20.66 32.49
N THR A 45 -29.19 -19.36 32.62
CA THR A 45 -30.50 -18.78 32.90
C THR A 45 -30.93 -17.90 31.73
N VAL A 46 -32.09 -18.21 31.17
CA VAL A 46 -32.80 -17.38 30.19
C VAL A 46 -33.45 -16.22 30.93
N THR A 47 -33.12 -15.01 30.50
CA THR A 47 -33.58 -13.74 31.09
C THR A 47 -34.54 -12.98 30.19
N SER A 48 -34.60 -13.32 28.91
CA SER A 48 -35.60 -12.79 27.99
C SER A 48 -36.01 -13.86 26.98
N TYR A 49 -37.31 -13.91 26.70
CA TYR A 49 -37.91 -14.77 25.70
C TYR A 49 -39.00 -13.96 25.01
N ASP A 50 -38.90 -13.83 23.69
CA ASP A 50 -39.94 -13.25 22.85
C ASP A 50 -40.19 -14.18 21.66
N SER A 51 -41.47 -14.39 21.34
CA SER A 51 -41.88 -15.21 20.20
C SER A 51 -42.78 -14.39 19.27
N ARG A 52 -42.28 -14.12 18.08
CA ARG A 52 -43.00 -13.35 17.07
C ARG A 52 -43.48 -14.27 15.97
N ARG A 53 -44.78 -14.24 15.67
CA ARG A 53 -45.35 -14.97 14.54
C ARG A 53 -45.01 -14.27 13.22
N GLU A 54 -44.40 -15.00 12.29
CA GLU A 54 -44.00 -14.47 10.98
C GLU A 54 -45.15 -14.51 9.97
N ASP A 55 -46.01 -15.53 10.05
CA ASP A 55 -47.12 -15.75 9.14
C ASP A 55 -48.47 -15.74 9.88
N MET A 56 -49.27 -14.70 9.63
CA MET A 56 -50.61 -14.57 10.21
C MET A 56 -51.64 -15.54 9.60
N THR A 57 -51.31 -16.21 8.50
CA THR A 57 -52.16 -17.21 7.82
C THR A 57 -51.81 -18.66 8.16
N ALA A 58 -50.64 -18.91 8.74
CA ALA A 58 -50.26 -20.24 9.27
C ALA A 58 -51.11 -20.63 10.49
N GLN A 59 -51.15 -21.91 10.88
CA GLN A 59 -51.80 -22.31 12.14
C GLN A 59 -51.14 -21.64 13.37
N GLU A 60 -51.88 -21.47 14.47
CA GLU A 60 -51.49 -20.64 15.63
C GLU A 60 -50.13 -20.98 16.27
N ASN A 61 -49.67 -22.23 16.11
CA ASN A 61 -48.41 -22.74 16.66
C ASN A 61 -47.30 -22.97 15.62
N ARG A 62 -47.38 -22.36 14.43
CA ARG A 62 -46.37 -22.55 13.37
C ARG A 62 -45.74 -21.24 12.92
N SER A 63 -44.48 -21.32 12.48
CA SER A 63 -43.74 -20.22 11.83
C SER A 63 -43.48 -19.01 12.74
N ARG A 64 -42.70 -19.21 13.82
CA ARG A 64 -42.32 -18.13 14.75
C ARG A 64 -40.82 -17.84 14.69
N THR A 65 -40.47 -16.55 14.76
CA THR A 65 -39.12 -16.11 15.15
C THR A 65 -39.05 -16.10 16.66
N ILE A 66 -38.13 -16.88 17.23
CA ILE A 66 -37.86 -16.89 18.66
C ILE A 66 -36.61 -16.06 18.92
N SER A 67 -36.66 -15.21 19.94
CA SER A 67 -35.50 -14.54 20.47
C SER A 67 -35.29 -14.87 21.94
N LYS A 68 -34.06 -15.25 22.30
CA LYS A 68 -33.68 -15.63 23.66
C LYS A 68 -32.43 -14.87 24.09
N GLY A 69 -32.53 -14.15 25.20
CA GLY A 69 -31.39 -13.64 25.94
C GLY A 69 -31.12 -14.51 27.16
N TYR A 70 -29.87 -14.89 27.38
CA TYR A 70 -29.48 -15.75 28.48
C TYR A 70 -28.11 -15.35 29.03
N TRP A 71 -27.82 -15.80 30.25
CA TRP A 71 -26.50 -15.71 30.84
C TRP A 71 -26.13 -17.02 31.51
N PHE A 72 -24.83 -17.24 31.69
CA PHE A 72 -24.29 -18.41 32.38
C PHE A 72 -22.95 -18.03 33.04
N ALA A 73 -22.54 -18.79 34.05
CA ALA A 73 -21.29 -18.54 34.78
C ALA A 73 -20.34 -19.72 34.64
N VAL A 74 -19.08 -19.43 34.33
CA VAL A 74 -17.99 -20.42 34.25
C VAL A 74 -16.74 -19.78 34.85
N ASN A 75 -16.00 -20.53 35.67
CA ASN A 75 -14.76 -20.08 36.31
C ASN A 75 -14.91 -18.73 37.06
N GLY A 76 -16.06 -18.51 37.71
CA GLY A 76 -16.36 -17.29 38.46
C GLY A 76 -16.65 -16.05 37.60
N LYS A 77 -16.75 -16.18 36.27
CA LYS A 77 -17.11 -15.09 35.35
C LYS A 77 -18.47 -15.33 34.70
N GLU A 78 -19.25 -14.26 34.57
CA GLU A 78 -20.53 -14.28 33.88
C GLU A 78 -20.38 -13.97 32.39
N TYR A 79 -21.09 -14.73 31.57
CA TYR A 79 -21.17 -14.57 30.13
C TYR A 79 -22.62 -14.42 29.73
N ARG A 80 -22.88 -13.55 28.75
CA ARG A 80 -24.21 -13.30 28.20
C ARG A 80 -24.25 -13.72 26.74
N GLY A 81 -25.40 -14.22 26.31
CA GLY A 81 -25.64 -14.61 24.94
C GLY A 81 -27.03 -14.19 24.49
N TYR A 82 -27.16 -14.05 23.18
CA TYR A 82 -28.41 -13.71 22.53
C TYR A 82 -28.53 -14.49 21.22
N VAL A 83 -29.68 -15.14 21.02
CA VAL A 83 -29.96 -15.90 19.80
C VAL A 83 -31.32 -15.55 19.23
N MET A 84 -31.40 -15.55 17.91
CA MET A 84 -32.65 -15.51 17.15
C MET A 84 -32.70 -16.72 16.22
N TYR A 85 -33.80 -17.46 16.20
CA TYR A 85 -33.98 -18.64 15.35
C TYR A 85 -35.46 -18.89 15.04
N SER A 86 -35.74 -19.58 13.93
CA SER A 86 -37.09 -20.00 13.60
C SER A 86 -37.43 -21.30 14.32
N SER A 87 -38.59 -21.35 14.98
CA SER A 87 -39.07 -22.53 15.70
C SER A 87 -40.59 -22.49 15.84
N ASP A 88 -41.18 -23.63 16.14
CA ASP A 88 -42.60 -23.76 16.53
C ASP A 88 -42.79 -23.62 18.06
N GLU A 89 -41.72 -23.29 18.80
CA GLU A 89 -41.73 -23.04 20.24
C GLU A 89 -42.63 -21.84 20.59
N ALA A 90 -43.58 -22.04 21.51
CA ALA A 90 -44.57 -21.02 21.88
C ALA A 90 -44.76 -20.97 23.40
N TRP A 91 -43.72 -20.55 24.12
CA TRP A 91 -43.85 -20.27 25.55
C TRP A 91 -44.47 -18.90 25.82
N PRO A 92 -45.11 -18.71 26.99
CA PRO A 92 -45.45 -17.38 27.48
C PRO A 92 -44.19 -16.50 27.55
N ASN A 93 -44.33 -15.23 27.23
CA ASN A 93 -43.28 -14.24 27.48
C ASN A 93 -42.93 -14.25 28.97
N LEU A 94 -41.64 -14.13 29.28
CA LEU A 94 -41.18 -14.08 30.67
C LEU A 94 -41.65 -12.76 31.29
N ASP A 95 -42.39 -12.84 32.40
CA ASP A 95 -42.73 -11.66 33.21
C ASP A 95 -41.46 -11.09 33.87
N LYS A 96 -41.50 -9.82 34.32
CA LYS A 96 -40.36 -9.17 34.96
C LYS A 96 -39.86 -9.98 36.18
N GLY A 97 -38.73 -10.67 36.02
CA GLY A 97 -38.07 -11.46 37.06
C GLY A 97 -38.20 -12.97 36.92
N GLU A 98 -39.01 -13.47 35.99
CA GLU A 98 -39.11 -14.90 35.68
C GLU A 98 -37.82 -15.38 35.00
N LYS A 99 -37.27 -16.49 35.50
CA LYS A 99 -36.00 -17.07 35.06
C LYS A 99 -36.23 -18.52 34.68
N ARG A 100 -35.78 -18.94 33.50
CA ARG A 100 -35.82 -20.34 33.07
C ARG A 100 -34.41 -20.89 32.92
N SER A 101 -34.18 -22.09 33.42
CA SER A 101 -32.91 -22.77 33.25
C SER A 101 -32.84 -23.41 31.88
N GLU A 102 -31.78 -23.14 31.12
CA GLU A 102 -31.52 -23.74 29.82
C GLU A 102 -30.06 -24.18 29.74
N ARG A 103 -29.79 -25.32 29.12
CA ARG A 103 -28.41 -25.80 28.96
C ARG A 103 -27.72 -24.98 27.89
N ILE A 104 -26.60 -24.35 28.22
CA ILE A 104 -25.79 -23.56 27.29
C ILE A 104 -24.53 -24.34 26.95
N ARG A 105 -24.22 -24.44 25.65
CA ARG A 105 -22.91 -24.90 25.20
C ARG A 105 -21.98 -23.72 24.93
N TYR A 106 -20.72 -23.88 25.32
CA TYR A 106 -19.69 -22.86 25.17
C TYR A 106 -18.32 -23.51 24.88
N LEU A 107 -17.38 -22.75 24.32
CA LEU A 107 -15.99 -23.20 24.19
C LEU A 107 -15.20 -22.84 25.44
N SER A 108 -14.58 -23.82 26.11
CA SER A 108 -13.89 -23.59 27.38
C SER A 108 -12.73 -22.61 27.30
N PHE A 109 -12.01 -22.57 26.17
CA PHE A 109 -10.95 -21.59 25.92
C PHE A 109 -11.46 -20.23 25.40
N LEU A 110 -12.74 -20.13 24.98
CA LEU A 110 -13.35 -18.87 24.52
C LEU A 110 -14.86 -18.84 24.79
N PRO A 111 -15.30 -18.63 26.05
CA PRO A 111 -16.71 -18.77 26.43
C PRO A 111 -17.67 -17.76 25.78
N TYR A 112 -17.14 -16.70 25.16
CA TYR A 112 -17.92 -15.76 24.34
C TYR A 112 -18.55 -16.42 23.10
N ILE A 113 -17.99 -17.54 22.62
CA ILE A 113 -18.66 -18.40 21.65
C ILE A 113 -19.53 -19.38 22.44
N ASN A 114 -20.82 -19.10 22.47
CA ASN A 114 -21.80 -19.90 23.17
C ASN A 114 -23.16 -19.88 22.45
N LYS A 115 -23.96 -20.93 22.65
CA LYS A 115 -25.35 -21.05 22.19
C LYS A 115 -26.15 -21.96 23.12
N PRO A 116 -27.48 -21.82 23.22
CA PRO A 116 -28.33 -22.83 23.82
C PRO A 116 -28.12 -24.19 23.16
N SER A 117 -28.05 -25.24 23.96
CA SER A 117 -27.65 -26.58 23.50
C SER A 117 -28.58 -27.12 22.44
N ALA A 118 -29.88 -26.83 22.53
CA ALA A 118 -30.87 -27.21 21.54
C ALA A 118 -30.55 -26.72 20.11
N LEU A 119 -29.79 -25.62 19.98
CA LEU A 119 -29.41 -25.02 18.70
C LEU A 119 -28.06 -25.48 18.16
N CYS A 120 -27.33 -26.34 18.89
CA CYS A 120 -26.03 -26.83 18.46
C CYS A 120 -25.79 -28.32 18.73
N GLU A 121 -26.69 -29.02 19.42
CA GLU A 121 -26.62 -30.47 19.56
C GLU A 121 -27.17 -31.18 18.32
N PHE A 122 -26.36 -32.05 17.72
CA PHE A 122 -26.76 -32.80 16.52
C PHE A 122 -28.02 -33.65 16.74
N SER A 123 -28.23 -34.16 17.95
CA SER A 123 -29.44 -34.88 18.34
C SER A 123 -30.71 -34.02 18.32
N SER A 124 -30.58 -32.69 18.40
CA SER A 124 -31.70 -31.75 18.57
C SER A 124 -31.99 -30.89 17.34
N MET A 125 -30.98 -30.61 16.51
CA MET A 125 -31.10 -29.70 15.36
C MET A 125 -31.84 -30.29 14.14
N GLY A 126 -31.94 -31.63 14.03
CA GLY A 126 -32.50 -32.31 12.87
C GLY A 126 -31.55 -32.32 11.66
N GLU A 127 -31.69 -33.32 10.78
CA GLU A 127 -30.74 -33.60 9.69
C GLU A 127 -30.57 -32.44 8.71
N VAL A 128 -31.67 -31.74 8.38
CA VAL A 128 -31.66 -30.60 7.46
C VAL A 128 -30.80 -29.45 7.99
N ALA A 129 -30.88 -29.14 9.29
CA ALA A 129 -30.09 -28.08 9.91
C ALA A 129 -28.60 -28.44 9.96
N ILE A 130 -28.27 -29.72 10.18
CA ILE A 130 -26.89 -30.22 10.14
C ILE A 130 -26.31 -30.02 8.74
N ILE A 131 -27.03 -30.48 7.71
CA ILE A 131 -26.62 -30.30 6.31
C ILE A 131 -26.46 -28.82 5.97
N TYR A 132 -27.41 -27.98 6.40
CA TYR A 132 -27.33 -26.53 6.22
C TYR A 132 -26.05 -25.94 6.81
N HIS A 133 -25.72 -26.26 8.07
CA HIS A 133 -24.53 -25.72 8.72
C HIS A 133 -23.21 -26.26 8.14
N ILE A 134 -23.21 -27.45 7.54
CA ILE A 134 -22.04 -27.99 6.82
C ILE A 134 -21.85 -27.30 5.46
N LEU A 135 -22.93 -27.11 4.69
CA LEU A 135 -22.85 -26.57 3.33
C LEU A 135 -22.78 -25.04 3.29
N SER A 136 -23.38 -24.35 4.27
CA SER A 136 -23.45 -22.89 4.31
C SER A 136 -22.07 -22.21 4.32
N PRO A 137 -21.06 -22.65 5.10
CA PRO A 137 -19.71 -22.11 5.04
C PRO A 137 -19.07 -22.21 3.64
N ILE A 138 -19.26 -23.35 2.98
CA ILE A 138 -18.71 -23.62 1.64
C ILE A 138 -19.40 -22.70 0.62
N GLY A 139 -20.73 -22.63 0.65
CA GLY A 139 -21.53 -21.78 -0.22
C GLY A 139 -21.19 -20.30 -0.05
N CYS A 140 -21.12 -19.82 1.21
CA CYS A 140 -20.77 -18.44 1.52
C CYS A 140 -19.34 -18.10 1.08
N LEU A 141 -18.37 -19.02 1.24
CA LEU A 141 -17.00 -18.83 0.75
C LEU A 141 -16.96 -18.69 -0.77
N LEU A 142 -17.68 -19.55 -1.50
CA LEU A 142 -17.78 -19.46 -2.97
C LEU A 142 -18.40 -18.13 -3.41
N LEU A 143 -19.49 -17.71 -2.78
CA LEU A 143 -20.13 -16.42 -3.05
C LEU A 143 -19.21 -15.25 -2.74
N LEU A 144 -18.48 -15.30 -1.62
CA LEU A 144 -17.53 -14.27 -1.22
C LEU A 144 -16.41 -14.14 -2.27
N LEU A 145 -15.86 -15.26 -2.74
CA LEU A 145 -14.87 -15.28 -3.81
C LEU A 145 -15.42 -14.70 -5.12
N LEU A 146 -16.67 -15.02 -5.48
CA LEU A 146 -17.33 -14.45 -6.66
C LEU A 146 -17.50 -12.94 -6.53
N VAL A 147 -18.02 -12.46 -5.40
CA VAL A 147 -18.25 -11.03 -5.12
C VAL A 147 -16.93 -10.26 -5.12
N ILE A 148 -15.86 -10.80 -4.52
CA ILE A 148 -14.53 -10.19 -4.57
C ILE A 148 -13.97 -10.16 -6.00
N ARG A 149 -14.16 -11.23 -6.78
CA ARG A 149 -13.73 -11.29 -8.19
C ARG A 149 -14.47 -10.27 -9.05
N THR A 150 -15.78 -10.12 -8.90
CA THR A 150 -16.58 -9.13 -9.65
C THR A 150 -16.18 -7.71 -9.28
N GLN A 151 -15.96 -7.40 -8.01
CA GLN A 151 -15.51 -6.08 -7.56
C GLN A 151 -14.11 -5.74 -8.08
N LYS A 152 -13.18 -6.71 -8.06
CA LYS A 152 -11.84 -6.56 -8.68
C LYS A 152 -11.93 -6.31 -10.18
N LYS A 153 -12.82 -7.00 -10.90
CA LYS A 153 -13.07 -6.80 -12.33
C LYS A 153 -13.66 -5.40 -12.61
N GLN A 154 -14.64 -4.97 -11.82
CA GLN A 154 -15.23 -3.62 -11.92
C GLN A 154 -14.18 -2.53 -11.62
N THR A 155 -13.37 -2.70 -10.58
CA THR A 155 -12.28 -1.78 -10.25
C THR A 155 -11.24 -1.71 -11.36
N LYS A 156 -10.89 -2.86 -11.97
CA LYS A 156 -9.98 -2.92 -13.13
C LYS A 156 -10.58 -2.26 -14.37
N GLN A 157 -11.87 -2.43 -14.63
CA GLN A 157 -12.60 -1.76 -15.72
C GLN A 157 -12.72 -0.25 -15.48
N LYS A 158 -13.08 0.20 -14.27
CA LYS A 158 -13.11 1.62 -13.89
C LYS A 158 -11.72 2.27 -14.01
N LYS A 159 -10.65 1.58 -13.58
CA LYS A 159 -9.26 2.02 -13.78
C LYS A 159 -8.83 2.05 -15.25
N ARG A 160 -9.44 1.25 -16.13
CA ARG A 160 -9.20 1.29 -17.59
C ARG A 160 -10.00 2.40 -18.27
N ALA A 161 -11.27 2.58 -17.89
CA ALA A 161 -12.15 3.65 -18.39
C ALA A 161 -11.67 5.04 -17.97
N ALA A 162 -11.25 5.22 -16.71
CA ALA A 162 -10.64 6.47 -16.24
C ALA A 162 -9.26 6.76 -16.86
N ARG A 163 -8.67 5.80 -17.59
CA ARG A 163 -7.38 5.94 -18.27
C ARG A 163 -7.50 6.29 -19.76
N ASN A 164 -8.73 6.30 -20.28
CA ASN A 164 -9.06 6.96 -21.54
C ASN A 164 -9.73 8.30 -21.21
N PRO A 165 -8.97 9.37 -20.94
CA PRO A 165 -9.53 10.69 -21.10
C PRO A 165 -9.83 10.91 -22.59
N ALA A 166 -10.97 11.55 -22.88
CA ALA A 166 -11.10 12.33 -24.11
C ALA A 166 -9.84 13.22 -24.23
N ALA A 167 -9.38 13.42 -25.48
CA ALA A 167 -8.13 14.08 -25.85
C ALA A 167 -7.59 15.09 -24.81
N PRO A 168 -6.34 14.94 -24.34
CA PRO A 168 -5.78 15.85 -23.34
C PRO A 168 -5.64 17.25 -23.95
N GLN A 169 -6.34 18.21 -23.36
CA GLN A 169 -6.03 19.63 -23.50
C GLN A 169 -4.68 19.85 -22.82
N ILE A 170 -3.67 20.15 -23.65
CA ILE A 170 -2.32 20.49 -23.25
C ILE A 170 -2.40 21.83 -22.51
N ILE A 171 -2.30 21.80 -21.19
CA ILE A 171 -1.89 22.98 -20.43
C ILE A 171 -0.37 22.87 -20.33
N GLU A 172 0.32 23.52 -21.27
CA GLU A 172 1.75 23.81 -21.17
C GLU A 172 1.97 24.68 -19.93
N THR A 173 2.39 24.04 -18.83
CA THR A 173 3.02 24.78 -17.74
C THR A 173 4.49 24.89 -18.09
N ARG A 174 4.92 26.12 -18.40
CA ARG A 174 6.28 26.54 -18.69
C ARG A 174 7.29 25.89 -17.73
N SER A 175 8.39 25.37 -18.26
CA SER A 175 9.54 24.96 -17.46
C SER A 175 10.20 26.21 -16.88
N ASP A 176 9.99 26.46 -15.59
CA ASP A 176 10.80 27.44 -14.86
C ASP A 176 12.14 26.78 -14.52
N THR A 177 13.15 27.04 -15.35
CA THR A 177 14.55 26.71 -15.03
C THR A 177 15.06 27.78 -14.06
N ASP A 178 14.65 27.68 -12.81
CA ASP A 178 15.09 28.59 -11.75
C ASP A 178 16.62 28.52 -11.58
N MET A 179 17.32 29.61 -11.93
CA MET A 179 18.74 29.78 -11.63
C MET A 179 18.92 30.45 -10.27
N PHE A 180 19.95 30.04 -9.54
CA PHE A 180 20.31 30.59 -8.23
C PHE A 180 21.61 31.39 -8.34
N CYS A 181 21.72 32.48 -7.58
CA CYS A 181 22.92 33.30 -7.54
C CYS A 181 24.11 32.48 -7.05
N PRO A 182 25.24 32.43 -7.79
CA PRO A 182 26.41 31.65 -7.39
C PRO A 182 27.10 32.20 -6.13
N ASN A 183 26.83 33.45 -5.75
CA ASN A 183 27.44 34.07 -4.57
C ASN A 183 26.63 33.88 -3.28
N CYS A 184 25.30 34.00 -3.33
CA CYS A 184 24.46 33.95 -2.12
C CYS A 184 23.33 32.90 -2.14
N GLY A 185 23.09 32.22 -3.26
CA GLY A 185 22.06 31.19 -3.38
C GLY A 185 20.62 31.71 -3.52
N ASN A 186 20.39 33.02 -3.63
CA ASN A 186 19.04 33.56 -3.87
C ASN A 186 18.53 33.23 -5.29
N LYS A 187 17.23 32.99 -5.42
CA LYS A 187 16.54 32.76 -6.69
C LYS A 187 16.67 34.00 -7.59
N LEU A 188 17.13 33.81 -8.83
CA LEU A 188 17.28 34.87 -9.82
C LEU A 188 16.16 34.75 -10.87
N PRO A 189 15.50 35.86 -11.24
CA PRO A 189 14.62 35.85 -12.41
C PRO A 189 15.43 35.70 -13.70
N GLU A 190 14.85 35.09 -14.74
CA GLU A 190 15.49 35.00 -16.06
C GLU A 190 15.88 36.41 -16.53
N SER A 191 17.13 36.58 -16.96
CA SER A 191 17.77 37.85 -17.41
C SER A 191 18.17 38.89 -16.34
N ALA A 192 18.28 38.54 -15.05
CA ALA A 192 18.82 39.46 -14.05
C ALA A 192 20.30 39.84 -14.29
N ALA A 193 20.59 41.14 -14.49
CA ALA A 193 21.96 41.66 -14.64
C ALA A 193 22.72 41.79 -13.30
N PHE A 194 22.01 41.74 -12.18
CA PHE A 194 22.54 41.82 -10.82
C PHE A 194 21.64 41.05 -9.86
N CYS A 195 22.23 40.45 -8.83
CA CYS A 195 21.46 39.75 -7.80
C CYS A 195 20.81 40.75 -6.84
N SER A 196 19.48 40.69 -6.70
CA SER A 196 18.71 41.51 -5.75
C SER A 196 19.01 41.23 -4.28
N GLY A 197 19.57 40.05 -3.96
CA GLY A 197 19.89 39.66 -2.59
C GLY A 197 21.26 40.11 -2.10
N CYS A 198 22.28 40.17 -2.98
CA CYS A 198 23.66 40.47 -2.57
C CYS A 198 24.35 41.53 -3.43
N GLY A 199 23.71 42.05 -4.48
CA GLY A 199 24.26 43.09 -5.35
C GLY A 199 25.30 42.62 -6.37
N ALA A 200 25.65 41.33 -6.43
CA ALA A 200 26.65 40.81 -7.35
C ALA A 200 26.18 40.92 -8.82
N LYS A 201 27.03 41.48 -9.70
CA LYS A 201 26.77 41.64 -11.13
C LYS A 201 26.90 40.30 -11.86
N LEU A 202 25.89 39.95 -12.65
CA LEU A 202 25.82 38.72 -13.43
C LEU A 202 26.11 39.10 -14.88
N GLN A 203 27.32 38.83 -15.38
CA GLN A 203 27.68 39.14 -16.77
C GLN A 203 26.99 38.16 -17.72
N GLN A 204 26.21 38.70 -18.66
CA GLN A 204 25.67 37.95 -19.78
C GLN A 204 26.82 37.65 -20.77
N THR A 205 27.14 36.38 -20.96
CA THR A 205 28.15 35.94 -21.93
C THR A 205 27.58 36.03 -23.35
N ALA A 206 28.07 36.96 -24.15
CA ALA A 206 28.03 36.85 -25.61
C ALA A 206 29.24 36.03 -26.08
N PRO A 207 29.08 34.93 -26.85
CA PRO A 207 30.22 34.14 -27.31
C PRO A 207 30.65 34.61 -28.71
N ASN A 208 31.61 35.52 -28.78
CA ASN A 208 32.26 35.91 -30.05
C ASN A 208 33.79 35.80 -29.93
N ILE A 209 34.28 34.71 -29.33
CA ILE A 209 35.71 34.40 -29.24
C ILE A 209 35.97 33.11 -29.99
N CYS A 210 36.97 33.11 -30.87
CA CYS A 210 37.37 31.93 -31.64
C CYS A 210 37.88 30.81 -30.72
N ALA A 211 37.27 29.63 -30.78
CA ALA A 211 37.64 28.49 -29.95
C ALA A 211 39.05 27.92 -30.24
N SER A 212 39.65 28.26 -31.39
CA SER A 212 40.96 27.74 -31.79
C SER A 212 42.12 28.67 -31.39
N CYS A 213 41.96 29.99 -31.48
CA CYS A 213 43.05 30.94 -31.25
C CYS A 213 42.76 32.03 -30.20
N GLY A 214 41.52 32.13 -29.70
CA GLY A 214 41.13 33.11 -28.69
C GLY A 214 40.92 34.55 -29.20
N ALA A 215 40.97 34.78 -30.52
CA ALA A 215 40.70 36.10 -31.09
C ALA A 215 39.20 36.43 -31.11
N GLU A 216 38.85 37.71 -30.89
CA GLU A 216 37.46 38.19 -31.03
C GLU A 216 37.02 38.12 -32.49
N MET A 217 35.80 37.61 -32.72
CA MET A 217 35.20 37.50 -34.05
C MET A 217 33.98 38.40 -34.20
N PRO A 218 33.83 39.11 -35.34
CA PRO A 218 32.59 39.80 -35.67
C PRO A 218 31.39 38.83 -35.64
N SER A 219 30.21 39.32 -35.27
CA SER A 219 28.99 38.51 -35.12
C SER A 219 28.63 37.72 -36.38
N ASP A 220 29.00 38.26 -37.54
CA ASP A 220 28.53 37.82 -38.86
C ASP A 220 29.64 37.10 -39.67
N ALA A 221 30.79 36.78 -39.04
CA ALA A 221 31.91 36.13 -39.71
C ALA A 221 31.77 34.59 -39.71
N ASP A 222 31.79 33.99 -40.91
CA ASP A 222 31.75 32.53 -41.10
C ASP A 222 33.10 31.85 -40.81
N PHE A 223 34.20 32.60 -40.85
CA PHE A 223 35.57 32.13 -40.59
C PHE A 223 36.34 33.14 -39.73
N CYS A 224 37.24 32.63 -38.88
CA CYS A 224 38.13 33.48 -38.10
C CYS A 224 39.13 34.21 -39.00
N ILE A 225 39.13 35.54 -38.95
CA ILE A 225 40.04 36.38 -39.75
C ILE A 225 41.51 36.17 -39.35
N SER A 226 41.78 35.79 -38.09
CA SER A 226 43.13 35.60 -37.58
C SER A 226 43.71 34.19 -37.80
N CYS A 227 42.89 33.13 -37.82
CA CYS A 227 43.39 31.75 -37.94
C CYS A 227 42.69 30.89 -39.00
N GLY A 228 41.68 31.41 -39.69
CA GLY A 228 40.96 30.72 -40.77
C GLY A 228 39.92 29.68 -40.35
N THR A 229 39.72 29.45 -39.05
CA THR A 229 38.80 28.40 -38.55
C THR A 229 37.33 28.79 -38.71
N ALA A 230 36.52 27.91 -39.28
CA ALA A 230 35.09 28.13 -39.55
C ALA A 230 34.21 28.07 -38.29
N LYS A 231 33.11 28.83 -38.28
CA LYS A 231 32.15 28.92 -37.18
C LYS A 231 31.08 27.82 -37.29
N GLY A 232 31.32 26.67 -36.67
CA GLY A 232 30.27 25.68 -36.35
C GLY A 232 30.33 24.34 -37.09
N ASN A 233 30.51 23.30 -36.29
CA ASN A 233 30.37 21.86 -36.53
C ASN A 233 31.42 21.12 -37.37
N GLU A 234 31.61 19.89 -36.92
CA GLU A 234 32.81 19.07 -36.94
C GLU A 234 32.55 17.77 -37.73
N ALA A 235 33.45 17.41 -38.65
CA ALA A 235 33.84 16.03 -39.03
C ALA A 235 34.88 16.07 -40.20
N PRO A 236 35.66 15.01 -40.46
CA PRO A 236 36.57 14.28 -39.56
C PRO A 236 37.99 14.05 -40.14
N GLN A 237 38.92 13.58 -39.27
CA GLN A 237 40.23 12.91 -39.49
C GLN A 237 41.51 13.77 -39.61
N PRO A 238 42.74 13.24 -39.36
CA PRO A 238 43.15 11.89 -38.88
C PRO A 238 44.03 11.89 -37.60
N ALA A 239 44.30 10.70 -37.06
CA ALA A 239 45.20 10.42 -35.94
C ALA A 239 46.66 10.88 -36.19
N PRO A 240 47.46 11.06 -35.11
CA PRO A 240 48.45 10.02 -34.84
C PRO A 240 48.60 9.63 -33.36
N ASN A 241 49.23 8.47 -33.21
CA ASN A 241 49.46 7.66 -32.04
C ASN A 241 50.16 8.36 -30.85
N GLY A 242 49.76 7.92 -29.65
CA GLY A 242 50.74 7.41 -28.69
C GLY A 242 51.11 8.30 -27.51
N ALA A 243 50.18 8.52 -26.57
CA ALA A 243 50.49 8.54 -25.13
C ALA A 243 49.17 8.55 -24.34
N SER A 244 49.03 7.59 -23.44
CA SER A 244 47.86 7.32 -22.60
C SER A 244 47.41 8.54 -21.79
N TYR A 245 46.43 9.26 -22.29
CA TYR A 245 45.47 10.00 -21.47
C TYR A 245 44.13 9.24 -21.56
N ALA A 246 43.66 8.73 -20.43
CA ALA A 246 42.34 8.15 -20.32
C ALA A 246 41.29 9.19 -20.74
N PRO A 247 40.35 8.88 -21.66
CA PRO A 247 39.29 9.80 -21.99
C PRO A 247 38.26 9.85 -20.84
N PRO A 248 37.72 11.03 -20.48
CA PRO A 248 36.67 11.14 -19.48
C PRO A 248 35.29 10.76 -20.07
N SER A 249 34.46 10.11 -19.26
CA SER A 249 32.98 10.07 -19.37
C SER A 249 32.29 9.31 -20.52
N ALA A 250 32.76 8.13 -20.91
CA ALA A 250 32.00 7.24 -21.82
C ALA A 250 30.99 6.29 -21.10
N GLY A 251 30.81 6.38 -19.78
CA GLY A 251 30.14 5.34 -18.97
C GLY A 251 28.84 5.70 -18.24
N LEU A 252 28.12 6.77 -18.61
CA LEU A 252 26.90 7.21 -17.90
C LEU A 252 25.58 6.88 -18.63
N VAL A 253 25.66 6.27 -19.80
CA VAL A 253 24.50 5.82 -20.59
C VAL A 253 24.48 4.30 -20.60
N GLY A 254 23.40 3.73 -20.07
CA GLY A 254 23.27 2.28 -19.91
C GLY A 254 22.79 1.91 -18.51
N PHE A 255 22.31 0.67 -18.39
CA PHE A 255 22.14 0.09 -17.07
C PHE A 255 23.46 -0.50 -16.58
N SER A 256 23.78 -0.22 -15.34
CA SER A 256 24.98 -0.65 -14.67
C SER A 256 25.04 -2.17 -14.53
N HIS A 257 26.24 -2.73 -14.70
CA HIS A 257 26.52 -4.13 -14.44
C HIS A 257 26.73 -4.41 -12.94
N TYR A 258 26.80 -3.37 -12.10
CA TYR A 258 27.06 -3.50 -10.67
C TYR A 258 25.95 -4.19 -9.87
N CYS A 259 24.75 -4.36 -10.45
CA CYS A 259 23.67 -5.09 -9.80
C CYS A 259 24.05 -6.53 -9.39
N ASN A 260 24.95 -7.16 -10.15
CA ASN A 260 25.46 -8.51 -9.88
C ASN A 260 26.86 -8.51 -9.24
N HIS A 261 27.40 -7.34 -8.89
CA HIS A 261 28.72 -7.25 -8.27
C HIS A 261 28.71 -7.89 -6.87
N PRO A 262 29.73 -8.67 -6.48
CA PRO A 262 29.75 -9.40 -5.21
C PRO A 262 29.56 -8.49 -3.99
N GLU A 263 30.09 -7.28 -4.03
CA GLU A 263 29.92 -6.26 -2.97
C GLU A 263 28.43 -5.88 -2.78
N ILE A 264 27.71 -5.63 -3.88
CA ILE A 264 26.31 -5.24 -3.88
C ILE A 264 25.41 -6.40 -3.42
N LEU A 265 25.73 -7.63 -3.87
CA LEU A 265 25.06 -8.84 -3.41
C LEU A 265 25.32 -9.11 -1.93
N ALA A 266 26.51 -8.81 -1.41
CA ALA A 266 26.83 -8.91 0.00
C ALA A 266 26.02 -7.89 0.83
N ALA A 267 25.92 -6.64 0.36
CA ALA A 267 25.07 -5.62 0.97
C ALA A 267 23.58 -6.04 0.97
N ALA A 268 23.08 -6.59 -0.14
CA ALA A 268 21.73 -7.12 -0.22
C ALA A 268 21.47 -8.26 0.80
N LYS A 269 22.43 -9.20 0.94
CA LYS A 269 22.36 -10.29 1.93
C LYS A 269 22.37 -9.73 3.35
N GLY A 270 23.22 -8.73 3.64
CA GLY A 270 23.27 -8.04 4.93
C GLY A 270 21.94 -7.40 5.30
N ASN A 271 21.40 -6.57 4.39
CA ASN A 271 20.09 -5.92 4.58
C ASN A 271 18.97 -6.94 4.80
N LYS A 272 19.00 -8.07 4.07
CA LYS A 272 18.02 -9.16 4.25
C LYS A 272 18.14 -9.82 5.63
N LYS A 273 19.36 -10.11 6.10
CA LYS A 273 19.58 -10.69 7.45
C LYS A 273 19.07 -9.74 8.53
N PHE A 274 19.41 -8.46 8.42
CA PHE A 274 18.93 -7.43 9.34
C PHE A 274 17.40 -7.33 9.32
N SER A 275 16.77 -7.29 8.14
CA SER A 275 15.31 -7.27 7.99
C SER A 275 14.63 -8.49 8.60
N ILE A 276 15.20 -9.69 8.45
CA ILE A 276 14.67 -10.91 9.09
C ILE A 276 14.82 -10.83 10.62
N GLY A 277 15.94 -10.31 11.12
CA GLY A 277 16.13 -10.07 12.55
C GLY A 277 15.09 -9.10 13.11
N CYS A 278 14.91 -7.94 12.48
CA CYS A 278 13.88 -6.97 12.86
C CYS A 278 12.47 -7.54 12.77
N MET A 279 12.17 -8.37 11.76
CA MET A 279 10.87 -9.05 11.65
C MET A 279 10.61 -9.92 12.89
N TRP A 280 11.56 -10.75 13.31
CA TRP A 280 11.39 -11.57 14.51
C TRP A 280 11.22 -10.73 15.78
N ILE A 281 11.98 -9.65 15.92
CA ILE A 281 11.82 -8.72 17.05
C ILE A 281 10.41 -8.13 17.05
N LEU A 282 9.95 -7.58 15.93
CA LEU A 282 8.60 -6.98 15.81
C LEU A 282 7.46 -7.98 16.01
N THR A 283 7.69 -9.25 15.72
CA THR A 283 6.71 -10.32 15.95
C THR A 283 6.73 -10.82 17.40
N LEU A 284 7.92 -10.97 18.01
CA LEU A 284 8.06 -11.54 19.36
C LEU A 284 7.82 -10.52 20.47
N VAL A 285 8.20 -9.25 20.27
CA VAL A 285 8.04 -8.20 21.28
C VAL A 285 6.56 -8.06 21.71
N PRO A 286 5.56 -8.01 20.82
CA PRO A 286 4.16 -7.99 21.24
C PRO A 286 3.72 -9.26 21.99
N LEU A 287 4.27 -10.43 21.64
CA LEU A 287 3.91 -11.69 22.29
C LEU A 287 4.42 -11.80 23.73
N ILE A 288 5.43 -11.03 24.11
CA ILE A 288 5.97 -10.99 25.48
C ILE A 288 5.49 -9.72 26.20
N GLY A 289 5.56 -8.59 25.52
CA GLY A 289 5.26 -7.27 26.07
C GLY A 289 3.81 -7.12 26.51
N PHE A 290 2.84 -7.61 25.72
CA PHE A 290 1.43 -7.52 26.12
C PHE A 290 1.07 -8.43 27.30
N PRO A 291 1.51 -9.71 27.36
CA PRO A 291 1.30 -10.53 28.55
C PRO A 291 1.93 -9.92 29.81
N VAL A 292 3.15 -9.37 29.71
CA VAL A 292 3.79 -8.67 30.83
C VAL A 292 2.98 -7.42 31.22
N ALA A 293 2.52 -6.62 30.26
CA ALA A 293 1.67 -5.46 30.52
C ALA A 293 0.36 -5.87 31.21
N GLY A 294 -0.27 -6.96 30.79
CA GLY A 294 -1.49 -7.48 31.45
C GLY A 294 -1.28 -8.06 32.84
N LEU A 295 -0.03 -8.24 33.29
CA LEU A 295 0.32 -8.58 34.68
C LEU A 295 0.68 -7.35 35.53
N LEU A 296 1.05 -6.24 34.89
CA LEU A 296 1.55 -5.03 35.56
C LEU A 296 0.56 -3.87 35.55
N ILE A 297 -0.44 -3.89 34.65
CA ILE A 297 -1.42 -2.82 34.47
C ILE A 297 -2.79 -3.34 34.93
N ASP A 298 -3.32 -2.72 35.98
CA ASP A 298 -4.59 -3.12 36.60
C ASP A 298 -5.80 -2.97 35.64
N ASP A 299 -5.74 -2.01 34.72
CA ASP A 299 -6.80 -1.71 33.74
C ASP A 299 -6.75 -2.56 32.46
N LEU A 300 -5.83 -3.52 32.34
CA LEU A 300 -5.70 -4.39 31.16
C LEU A 300 -5.74 -5.88 31.58
N PRO A 301 -6.90 -6.54 31.56
CA PRO A 301 -7.00 -7.93 31.99
C PRO A 301 -6.13 -8.84 31.12
N PHE A 302 -5.38 -9.73 31.77
CA PHE A 302 -4.38 -10.59 31.13
C PHE A 302 -4.84 -11.29 29.84
N GLY A 303 -6.07 -11.82 29.84
CA GLY A 303 -6.64 -12.50 28.66
C GLY A 303 -6.79 -11.58 27.44
N GLU A 304 -7.22 -10.33 27.64
CA GLU A 304 -7.33 -9.35 26.57
C GLU A 304 -5.95 -8.90 26.07
N ALA A 305 -5.01 -8.70 27.00
CA ALA A 305 -3.63 -8.37 26.66
C ALA A 305 -3.00 -9.43 25.75
N VAL A 306 -3.15 -10.72 26.08
CA VAL A 306 -2.67 -11.84 25.25
C VAL A 306 -3.29 -11.80 23.85
N ILE A 307 -4.61 -11.59 23.74
CA ILE A 307 -5.30 -11.53 22.45
C ILE A 307 -4.78 -10.38 21.59
N ILE A 308 -4.61 -9.19 22.18
CA ILE A 308 -4.07 -8.01 21.48
C ILE A 308 -2.64 -8.27 21.00
N GLY A 309 -1.79 -8.83 21.87
CA GLY A 309 -0.40 -9.17 21.55
C GLY A 309 -0.30 -10.16 20.39
N VAL A 310 -1.10 -11.23 20.41
CA VAL A 310 -1.18 -12.21 19.32
C VAL A 310 -1.68 -11.58 18.03
N GLY A 311 -2.73 -10.75 18.09
CA GLY A 311 -3.29 -10.06 16.93
C GLY A 311 -2.25 -9.17 16.23
N ILE A 312 -1.55 -8.32 16.99
CA ILE A 312 -0.50 -7.43 16.45
C ILE A 312 0.66 -8.25 15.88
N ALA A 313 1.11 -9.29 16.58
CA ALA A 313 2.20 -10.15 16.14
C ALA A 313 1.89 -10.82 14.80
N VAL A 314 0.67 -11.36 14.62
CA VAL A 314 0.23 -11.99 13.37
C VAL A 314 0.18 -10.99 12.21
N VAL A 315 -0.38 -9.79 12.44
CA VAL A 315 -0.44 -8.74 11.40
C VAL A 315 0.97 -8.31 11.00
N MET A 316 1.85 -8.08 11.96
CA MET A 316 3.25 -7.73 11.70
C MET A 316 3.98 -8.84 10.96
N LEU A 317 3.78 -10.11 11.36
CA LEU A 317 4.36 -11.27 10.69
C LEU A 317 3.93 -11.33 9.22
N ILE A 318 2.62 -11.22 8.95
CA ILE A 318 2.07 -11.26 7.59
C ILE A 318 2.63 -10.11 6.75
N PHE A 319 2.63 -8.88 7.28
CA PHE A 319 3.14 -7.72 6.56
C PHE A 319 4.62 -7.88 6.19
N ASN A 320 5.45 -8.32 7.14
CA ASN A 320 6.88 -8.54 6.93
C ASN A 320 7.13 -9.70 5.95
N LEU A 321 6.37 -10.80 6.02
CA LEU A 321 6.46 -11.89 5.05
C LEU A 321 6.09 -11.42 3.63
N ILE A 322 5.04 -10.60 3.50
CA ILE A 322 4.68 -9.99 2.21
C ILE A 322 5.81 -9.09 1.71
N ALA A 323 6.39 -8.24 2.56
CA ALA A 323 7.52 -7.40 2.21
C ALA A 323 8.72 -8.23 1.71
N LEU A 324 9.10 -9.29 2.43
CA LEU A 324 10.16 -10.24 2.04
C LEU A 324 9.81 -10.98 0.73
N SER A 325 8.56 -11.32 0.49
CA SER A 325 8.15 -11.96 -0.76
C SER A 325 8.32 -11.03 -1.97
N ARG A 326 8.15 -9.71 -1.77
CA ARG A 326 8.29 -8.71 -2.83
C ARG A 326 9.73 -8.53 -3.28
N THR A 327 10.72 -8.74 -2.40
CA THR A 327 12.14 -8.60 -2.74
C THR A 327 12.68 -9.73 -3.62
N LYS A 328 11.97 -10.87 -3.66
CA LYS A 328 12.29 -12.03 -4.53
C LYS A 328 11.75 -11.90 -5.97
N LYS A 329 10.99 -10.85 -6.26
CA LYS A 329 10.44 -10.65 -7.61
C LYS A 329 11.57 -10.37 -8.61
N PRO A 330 11.40 -10.73 -9.89
CA PRO A 330 12.37 -10.40 -10.92
C PRO A 330 12.46 -8.88 -11.10
N MET A 331 13.65 -8.41 -11.47
CA MET A 331 13.84 -7.06 -11.98
C MET A 331 12.96 -6.83 -13.20
N TRP A 332 12.56 -5.59 -13.42
CA TRP A 332 11.79 -5.21 -14.60
C TRP A 332 12.20 -3.83 -15.08
N GLU A 333 12.02 -3.60 -16.38
CA GLU A 333 12.38 -2.36 -17.06
C GLU A 333 11.13 -1.69 -17.64
N GLY A 334 11.23 -0.39 -17.88
CA GLY A 334 10.15 0.38 -18.49
C GLY A 334 10.54 1.82 -18.77
N VAL A 335 9.59 2.56 -19.31
CA VAL A 335 9.75 3.98 -19.68
C VAL A 335 8.78 4.83 -18.88
N VAL A 336 9.24 5.98 -18.39
CA VAL A 336 8.39 6.99 -17.76
C VAL A 336 7.51 7.61 -18.83
N VAL A 337 6.19 7.41 -18.73
CA VAL A 337 5.23 7.85 -19.76
C VAL A 337 4.43 9.08 -19.35
N ASN A 338 4.34 9.37 -18.06
CA ASN A 338 3.56 10.50 -17.56
C ASN A 338 3.99 10.85 -16.13
N LYS A 339 3.88 12.13 -15.78
CA LYS A 339 4.05 12.67 -14.43
C LYS A 339 2.96 13.69 -14.15
N TYR A 340 2.36 13.64 -12.98
CA TYR A 340 1.37 14.64 -12.56
C TYR A 340 1.35 14.75 -11.03
N SER A 341 0.90 15.90 -10.52
CA SER A 341 0.61 16.11 -9.11
C SER A 341 -0.88 16.34 -8.91
N LYS A 342 -1.38 16.05 -7.72
CA LYS A 342 -2.75 16.38 -7.31
C LYS A 342 -2.79 16.68 -5.82
N GLU A 343 -3.56 17.67 -5.44
CA GLU A 343 -3.83 17.96 -4.04
C GLU A 343 -4.93 17.02 -3.50
N LYS A 344 -4.77 16.58 -2.26
CA LYS A 344 -5.72 15.70 -1.58
C LYS A 344 -5.92 16.15 -0.14
N SER A 345 -7.15 16.07 0.31
CA SER A 345 -7.53 16.24 1.72
C SER A 345 -7.89 14.89 2.33
N GLU A 346 -7.32 14.57 3.48
CA GLU A 346 -7.67 13.40 4.29
C GLU A 346 -8.23 13.85 5.64
N HIS A 347 -9.39 13.31 6.01
CA HIS A 347 -10.00 13.55 7.32
C HIS A 347 -9.36 12.61 8.34
N ARG A 348 -8.72 13.18 9.35
CA ARG A 348 -8.20 12.43 10.50
C ARG A 348 -9.28 12.48 11.56
N GLY A 349 -10.06 11.42 11.69
CA GLY A 349 -11.13 11.34 12.68
C GLY A 349 -10.64 11.71 14.09
N GLY A 350 -11.42 12.57 14.75
CA GLY A 350 -11.23 13.13 16.10
C GLY A 350 -12.46 13.96 16.48
N GLU A 351 -12.55 14.41 17.73
CA GLU A 351 -13.64 15.29 18.21
C GLU A 351 -13.70 16.64 17.47
N ASP A 352 -12.57 17.06 16.89
CA ASP A 352 -12.45 18.24 16.03
C ASP A 352 -12.24 17.85 14.56
N ASP A 353 -12.94 18.54 13.65
CA ASP A 353 -12.85 18.39 12.19
C ASP A 353 -11.47 18.79 11.61
N ASN A 354 -10.44 17.99 11.86
CA ASN A 354 -9.09 18.27 11.37
C ASN A 354 -8.85 17.62 9.99
N HIS A 355 -8.91 18.43 8.94
CA HIS A 355 -8.51 18.05 7.59
C HIS A 355 -7.03 18.30 7.37
N ARG A 356 -6.29 17.27 6.96
CA ARG A 356 -4.92 17.43 6.46
C ARG A 356 -4.92 17.46 4.95
N THR A 357 -4.45 18.56 4.37
CA THR A 357 -4.18 18.68 2.95
C THR A 357 -2.73 18.27 2.65
N TYR A 358 -2.52 17.48 1.60
CA TYR A 358 -1.21 17.04 1.13
C TYR A 358 -1.18 16.95 -0.39
N THR A 359 -0.01 17.15 -0.99
CA THR A 359 0.18 17.03 -2.43
C THR A 359 0.73 15.65 -2.77
N GLU A 360 0.05 14.91 -3.66
CA GLU A 360 0.47 13.61 -4.16
C GLU A 360 1.11 13.76 -5.55
N TYR A 361 2.40 13.46 -5.64
CA TYR A 361 3.18 13.43 -6.87
C TYR A 361 3.20 12.01 -7.43
N THR A 362 2.84 11.84 -8.70
CA THR A 362 2.74 10.52 -9.34
C THR A 362 3.57 10.45 -10.60
N THR A 363 4.51 9.50 -10.65
CA THR A 363 5.29 9.14 -11.85
C THR A 363 4.80 7.79 -12.38
N ILE A 364 4.32 7.76 -13.63
CA ILE A 364 3.79 6.57 -14.28
C ILE A 364 4.85 5.96 -15.19
N ILE A 365 5.14 4.69 -14.96
CA ILE A 365 6.07 3.91 -15.76
C ILE A 365 5.28 2.84 -16.51
N ASN A 366 5.51 2.72 -17.82
CA ASN A 366 5.02 1.60 -18.61
C ASN A 366 6.17 0.59 -18.73
N THR A 367 5.97 -0.62 -18.20
CA THR A 367 6.98 -1.68 -18.28
C THR A 367 7.06 -2.22 -19.69
N ASP A 368 8.18 -2.85 -20.02
CA ASP A 368 8.38 -3.52 -21.31
C ASP A 368 7.34 -4.65 -21.54
N GLU A 369 6.84 -5.26 -20.46
CA GLU A 369 5.70 -6.21 -20.49
C GLU A 369 4.32 -5.56 -20.73
N GLY A 370 4.26 -4.25 -21.02
CA GLY A 370 3.01 -3.50 -21.22
C GLY A 370 2.18 -3.24 -19.95
N LYS A 371 2.73 -3.50 -18.76
CA LYS A 371 2.09 -3.22 -17.48
C LYS A 371 2.40 -1.81 -17.03
N LYS A 372 1.41 -1.15 -16.44
CA LYS A 372 1.58 0.20 -15.90
C LYS A 372 1.89 0.16 -14.40
N LYS A 373 2.99 0.78 -13.99
CA LYS A 373 3.45 0.97 -12.61
C LYS A 373 3.37 2.46 -12.25
N ALA A 374 3.18 2.75 -10.98
CA ALA A 374 3.12 4.12 -10.48
C ALA A 374 4.01 4.24 -9.25
N ILE A 375 4.87 5.26 -9.26
CA ILE A 375 5.55 5.76 -8.07
C ILE A 375 4.68 6.89 -7.54
N VAL A 376 4.29 6.79 -6.27
CA VAL A 376 3.41 7.76 -5.61
C VAL A 376 4.15 8.29 -4.39
N GLU A 377 4.46 9.58 -4.43
CA GLU A 377 5.19 10.30 -3.39
C GLU A 377 4.31 11.44 -2.86
N ARG A 378 4.59 11.91 -1.64
CA ARG A 378 3.77 12.93 -0.97
C ARG A 378 4.65 14.06 -0.46
N ASP A 379 4.14 15.28 -0.57
CA ASP A 379 4.74 16.49 -0.02
C ASP A 379 6.23 16.63 -0.39
N SER A 380 7.11 16.77 0.60
CA SER A 380 8.56 16.88 0.42
C SER A 380 9.24 15.58 -0.01
N GLY A 381 8.56 14.43 0.05
CA GLY A 381 9.10 13.11 -0.29
C GLY A 381 9.19 12.81 -1.79
N ARG A 382 9.15 13.82 -2.67
CA ARG A 382 9.00 13.72 -4.14
C ARG A 382 10.30 13.48 -4.92
N HIS A 383 11.27 12.84 -4.29
CA HIS A 383 12.63 12.66 -4.83
C HIS A 383 12.68 11.95 -6.19
N MET A 384 11.87 10.90 -6.41
CA MET A 384 11.83 10.22 -7.72
C MET A 384 11.01 10.99 -8.76
N TYR A 385 9.97 11.72 -8.31
CA TYR A 385 9.25 12.65 -9.17
C TYR A 385 10.18 13.74 -9.70
N ASP A 386 11.06 14.32 -8.89
CA ASP A 386 11.97 15.37 -9.35
C ASP A 386 13.13 14.81 -10.20
N TYR A 387 13.58 13.58 -9.93
CA TYR A 387 14.73 12.95 -10.59
C TYR A 387 14.44 12.35 -11.98
N LEU A 388 13.25 11.77 -12.17
CA LEU A 388 12.89 11.07 -13.41
C LEU A 388 12.11 12.00 -14.36
N SER A 389 12.47 12.02 -15.63
CA SER A 389 11.78 12.77 -16.69
C SER A 389 10.92 11.85 -17.57
N VAL A 390 9.88 12.41 -18.20
CA VAL A 390 9.08 11.68 -19.19
C VAL A 390 9.96 11.31 -20.39
N GLY A 391 9.84 10.08 -20.87
CA GLY A 391 10.67 9.51 -21.92
C GLY A 391 11.89 8.74 -21.41
N GLU A 392 12.26 8.88 -20.14
CA GLU A 392 13.43 8.19 -19.60
C GLU A 392 13.16 6.70 -19.34
N ARG A 393 14.15 5.87 -19.67
CA ARG A 393 14.12 4.43 -19.40
C ARG A 393 14.66 4.15 -18.00
N VAL A 394 14.01 3.24 -17.28
CA VAL A 394 14.31 2.90 -15.88
C VAL A 394 14.28 1.40 -15.66
N ARG A 395 15.10 0.92 -14.73
CA ARG A 395 15.10 -0.45 -14.21
C ARG A 395 14.76 -0.43 -12.74
N PHE A 396 13.81 -1.26 -12.32
CA PHE A 396 13.48 -1.42 -10.91
C PHE A 396 14.21 -2.61 -10.32
N HIS A 397 14.78 -2.41 -9.13
CA HIS A 397 15.53 -3.41 -8.37
C HIS A 397 14.74 -3.86 -7.13
N PRO A 398 13.93 -4.93 -7.18
CA PRO A 398 13.06 -5.34 -6.08
C PRO A 398 13.79 -5.66 -4.77
N THR A 399 15.04 -6.12 -4.87
CA THR A 399 15.89 -6.44 -3.71
C THR A 399 16.16 -5.22 -2.84
N PHE A 400 16.27 -4.04 -3.46
CA PHE A 400 16.52 -2.78 -2.74
C PHE A 400 15.30 -1.86 -2.70
N GLY A 401 14.30 -2.10 -3.54
CA GLY A 401 13.14 -1.22 -3.69
C GLY A 401 13.45 0.10 -4.39
N THR A 402 14.56 0.18 -5.14
CA THR A 402 15.02 1.40 -5.80
C THR A 402 14.91 1.33 -7.32
N TYR A 403 14.95 2.49 -7.95
CA TYR A 403 14.95 2.66 -9.40
C TYR A 403 16.33 3.08 -9.87
N GLU A 404 16.76 2.51 -10.99
CA GLU A 404 17.96 2.89 -11.71
C GLU A 404 17.55 3.56 -13.02
N LYS A 405 18.10 4.74 -13.28
CA LYS A 405 17.89 5.49 -14.53
C LYS A 405 18.85 5.00 -15.61
N TYR A 406 18.42 4.90 -16.86
CA TYR A 406 19.28 4.39 -17.95
C TYR A 406 20.32 5.41 -18.40
N ASP A 407 19.89 6.63 -18.74
CA ASP A 407 20.79 7.71 -19.17
C ASP A 407 20.98 8.68 -18.01
N LYS A 408 22.20 8.74 -17.48
CA LYS A 408 22.60 9.58 -16.34
C LYS A 408 23.56 10.69 -16.79
N SER A 409 23.80 10.83 -18.09
CA SER A 409 24.80 11.75 -18.65
C SER A 409 24.50 13.22 -18.35
N LYS A 410 23.21 13.56 -18.20
CA LYS A 410 22.71 14.91 -17.93
C LYS A 410 22.44 15.16 -16.44
N ASP A 411 22.66 14.16 -15.58
CA ASP A 411 22.34 14.27 -14.17
C ASP A 411 23.52 14.87 -13.39
N ARG A 412 23.23 15.77 -12.45
CA ARG A 412 24.24 16.31 -11.51
C ARG A 412 24.43 15.43 -10.27
N TYR A 413 23.48 14.53 -10.02
CA TYR A 413 23.45 13.66 -8.85
C TYR A 413 22.81 12.32 -9.20
N ILE A 414 23.11 11.30 -8.41
CA ILE A 414 22.55 9.95 -8.52
C ILE A 414 22.17 9.43 -7.13
N TYR A 415 21.07 8.67 -7.06
CA TYR A 415 20.67 7.98 -5.83
C TYR A 415 21.36 6.63 -5.71
N CYS A 416 21.89 6.33 -4.53
CA CYS A 416 22.46 5.02 -4.24
C CYS A 416 21.37 3.95 -4.22
N ASN A 417 21.46 2.93 -5.07
CA ASN A 417 20.48 1.85 -5.10
C ASN A 417 20.40 1.02 -3.81
N VAL A 418 21.43 1.04 -2.96
CA VAL A 418 21.48 0.25 -1.71
C VAL A 418 20.84 0.98 -0.52
N CYS A 419 21.03 2.29 -0.40
CA CYS A 419 20.59 3.06 0.79
C CYS A 419 19.79 4.33 0.46
N SER A 420 19.49 4.57 -0.82
CA SER A 420 18.74 5.72 -1.34
C SER A 420 19.36 7.08 -1.04
N MET A 421 20.63 7.14 -0.63
CA MET A 421 21.33 8.41 -0.40
C MET A 421 21.62 9.11 -1.73
N MET A 422 21.36 10.41 -1.80
CA MET A 422 21.74 11.25 -2.93
C MET A 422 23.26 11.53 -2.91
N ASN A 423 23.91 11.33 -4.04
CA ASN A 423 25.35 11.52 -4.23
C ASN A 423 25.61 12.38 -5.48
N PRO A 424 26.69 13.19 -5.50
CA PRO A 424 27.17 13.82 -6.73
C PRO A 424 27.44 12.79 -7.82
N ILE A 425 27.17 13.12 -9.09
CA ILE A 425 27.36 12.21 -10.22
C ILE A 425 28.84 11.81 -10.41
N GLN A 426 29.77 12.60 -9.90
CA GLN A 426 31.21 12.33 -9.95
C GLN A 426 31.63 11.20 -9.03
N ASN A 427 30.89 10.93 -7.93
CA ASN A 427 31.27 9.91 -6.96
C ASN A 427 31.07 8.51 -7.52
N ASP A 428 32.06 7.63 -7.48
CA ASP A 428 31.86 6.22 -7.86
C ASP A 428 31.27 5.37 -6.73
N ARG A 429 31.39 5.85 -5.49
CA ARG A 429 30.90 5.19 -4.29
C ARG A 429 29.96 6.10 -3.50
N CYS A 430 28.99 5.49 -2.84
CA CYS A 430 28.03 6.18 -2.00
C CYS A 430 28.70 6.74 -0.74
N LYS A 431 28.52 8.03 -0.44
CA LYS A 431 29.08 8.67 0.75
C LYS A 431 28.56 8.12 2.09
N ARG A 432 27.43 7.41 2.08
CA ARG A 432 26.80 6.86 3.30
C ARG A 432 27.18 5.40 3.55
N CYS A 433 27.00 4.55 2.55
CA CYS A 433 27.21 3.11 2.70
C CYS A 433 28.47 2.58 2.00
N ASN A 434 29.25 3.46 1.37
CA ASN A 434 30.48 3.17 0.62
C ASN A 434 30.33 2.14 -0.52
N ASN A 435 29.11 1.73 -0.87
CA ASN A 435 28.86 0.80 -1.98
C ASN A 435 28.97 1.51 -3.34
N LEU A 436 29.28 0.74 -4.38
CA LEU A 436 29.31 1.22 -5.76
C LEU A 436 27.97 1.86 -6.17
N LEU A 437 28.05 3.04 -6.79
CA LEU A 437 26.90 3.68 -7.42
C LEU A 437 26.67 3.05 -8.79
N PHE A 438 25.40 2.85 -9.16
CA PHE A 438 25.05 2.20 -10.41
C PHE A 438 25.21 3.20 -11.55
N LYS A 439 26.44 3.44 -11.98
CA LYS A 439 26.74 4.25 -13.16
C LYS A 439 26.61 3.40 -14.41
#